data_AF-A0A3N6ZS23-F1
#
_entry.id   AF-A0A3N6ZS23-F1
#
_cell.length_a   1.000
_cell.length_b   1.000
_cell.length_c   1.000
_cell.angle_alpha   90.00
_cell.angle_beta   90.00
_cell.angle_gamma   90.00
#
_symmetry.space_group_name_H-M   'P 1'
#
loop_
_entity.id
_entity.type
_entity.pdbx_description
1 polymer ?
#
loop_
_entity_poly.entity_id
_entity_poly.type
_entity_poly.pdbx_seq_one_letter_code
_entity_poly.pdbx_strand_id
1 'polypeptide(L)'
;MFSYILIAIAILLVALFAFKNKFFPKKGLSPKEQAALSMDDRYNIHRKDKELELDDLLEKINDKGLQSLSKKEKQRLEELSQ
;
A
#
# COMPACT_ATOMS: atom_id res chain seq x y z
N MET A 1 -4.13 -25.30 -22.94
CA MET A 1 -3.02 -24.34 -23.02
C MET A 1 -3.14 -23.22 -21.98
N PHE A 2 -4.26 -22.50 -21.89
CA PHE A 2 -4.47 -21.45 -20.88
C PHE A 2 -4.34 -21.93 -19.42
N SER A 3 -4.76 -23.15 -19.11
CA SER A 3 -4.61 -23.76 -17.78
C SER A 3 -3.15 -23.85 -17.33
N TYR A 4 -2.22 -24.20 -18.23
CA TYR A 4 -0.79 -24.29 -17.91
C TYR A 4 -0.17 -22.91 -17.64
N ILE A 5 -0.64 -21.88 -18.35
CA ILE A 5 -0.19 -20.49 -18.16
C ILE A 5 -0.61 -19.99 -16.77
N LEU A 6 -1.86 -20.25 -16.35
CA LEU A 6 -2.34 -19.89 -15.02
C LEU A 6 -1.59 -20.60 -13.91
N ILE A 7 -1.29 -21.90 -14.08
CA ILE A 7 -0.51 -22.69 -13.11
C ILE A 7 0.93 -22.16 -13.00
N ALA A 8 1.57 -21.82 -14.13
CA ALA A 8 2.92 -21.25 -14.13
C ALA A 8 2.99 -19.90 -13.40
N ILE A 9 1.99 -19.03 -13.59
CA ILE A 9 1.90 -17.73 -12.90
C ILE A 9 1.70 -17.94 -11.40
N ALA A 10 0.83 -18.87 -10.99
CA ALA A 10 0.59 -19.17 -9.58
C ALA A 10 1.87 -19.66 -8.87
N ILE A 11 2.64 -20.54 -9.51
CA ILE A 11 3.91 -21.05 -8.98
C ILE A 11 4.94 -19.91 -8.84
N LEU A 12 5.02 -19.01 -9.84
CA LEU A 12 5.91 -17.86 -9.82
C LEU A 12 5.59 -16.91 -8.65
N LEU A 13 4.30 -16.61 -8.42
CA LEU A 13 3.85 -15.76 -7.33
C LEU A 13 4.17 -16.37 -5.95
N VAL A 14 3.94 -17.67 -5.78
CA VAL A 14 4.28 -18.38 -4.53
C VAL A 14 5.79 -18.37 -4.29
N ALA A 15 6.60 -18.58 -5.32
CA ALA A 15 8.05 -18.55 -5.21
C ALA A 15 8.56 -17.15 -4.81
N LEU A 16 8.03 -16.08 -5.42
CA LEU A 16 8.38 -14.70 -5.06
C LEU A 16 7.95 -14.35 -3.63
N PHE A 17 6.74 -14.78 -3.22
CA PHE A 17 6.23 -14.55 -1.87
C PHE A 17 7.09 -15.26 -0.81
N ALA A 18 7.43 -16.53 -1.06
CA ALA A 18 8.31 -17.30 -0.18
C ALA A 18 9.72 -16.70 -0.09
N PHE A 19 10.25 -16.17 -1.19
CA PHE A 19 11.57 -15.52 -1.21
C PHE A 19 11.60 -14.23 -0.39
N LYS A 20 10.56 -13.38 -0.49
CA LYS A 20 10.43 -12.17 0.35
C LYS A 20 10.36 -12.50 1.84
N ASN A 21 9.60 -13.54 2.22
CA ASN A 21 9.45 -13.92 3.63
C ASN A 21 10.74 -14.51 4.23
N LYS A 22 11.56 -15.18 3.42
CA LYS A 22 12.82 -15.80 3.88
C LYS A 22 13.99 -14.83 3.94
N PHE A 23 14.00 -13.78 3.11
CA PHE A 23 15.11 -12.82 3.02
C PHE A 23 14.99 -11.64 4.00
N PHE A 24 13.78 -11.33 4.49
CA PHE A 24 13.55 -10.32 5.53
C PHE A 24 13.14 -10.97 6.86
N PRO A 25 14.05 -11.64 7.59
CA PRO A 25 13.77 -11.98 8.98
C PRO A 25 13.56 -10.67 9.75
N LYS A 26 12.41 -10.54 10.43
CA LYS A 26 12.10 -9.41 11.32
C LYS A 26 13.11 -9.39 12.48
N LYS A 27 14.31 -8.85 12.24
CA LYS A 27 15.22 -8.47 13.31
C LYS A 27 14.63 -7.21 13.95
N GLY A 28 14.19 -7.32 15.19
CA GLY A 28 13.75 -6.18 15.99
C GLY A 28 14.89 -5.15 16.03
N LEU A 29 14.56 -3.93 15.61
CA LEU A 29 15.51 -2.82 15.52
C LEU A 29 15.99 -2.40 16.91
N SER A 30 17.27 -2.06 17.00
CA SER A 30 17.92 -1.71 18.27
C SER A 30 17.34 -0.39 18.83
N PRO A 31 17.30 -0.15 20.16
CA PRO A 31 16.64 1.02 20.76
C PRO A 31 17.15 2.38 20.24
N LYS A 32 18.41 2.45 19.80
CA LYS A 32 19.01 3.65 19.19
C LYS A 32 18.56 3.87 17.74
N GLU A 33 18.28 2.80 17.02
CA GLU A 33 17.65 2.83 15.69
C GLU A 33 16.16 3.12 15.81
N GLN A 34 15.47 2.66 16.85
CA GLN A 34 14.05 3.00 17.11
C GLN A 34 13.81 4.50 17.28
N ALA A 35 14.79 5.28 17.77
CA ALA A 35 14.66 6.73 17.88
C ALA A 35 14.82 7.46 16.53
N ALA A 36 15.68 6.96 15.64
CA ALA A 36 15.81 7.44 14.26
C ALA A 36 14.63 6.95 13.39
N LEU A 37 14.22 5.69 13.56
CA LEU A 37 12.97 5.16 13.01
C LEU A 37 11.76 5.94 13.53
N SER A 38 11.72 6.40 14.78
CA SER A 38 10.57 7.17 15.28
C SER A 38 10.29 8.43 14.43
N MET A 39 11.32 9.07 13.87
CA MET A 39 11.16 10.22 12.97
C MET A 39 10.79 9.80 11.54
N ASP A 40 11.49 8.80 10.98
CA ASP A 40 11.22 8.28 9.64
C ASP A 40 9.90 7.50 9.54
N ASP A 41 9.54 6.75 10.58
CA ASP A 41 8.26 6.05 10.72
C ASP A 41 7.13 7.05 10.87
N ARG A 42 7.30 8.16 11.60
CA ARG A 42 6.28 9.23 11.60
C ARG A 42 6.08 9.82 10.21
N TYR A 43 7.16 10.05 9.47
CA TYR A 43 7.09 10.53 8.10
C TYR A 43 6.43 9.50 7.16
N ASN A 44 6.78 8.22 7.29
CA ASN A 44 6.20 7.12 6.53
C ASN A 44 4.73 6.85 6.91
N ILE A 45 4.35 6.98 8.18
CA ILE A 45 2.96 6.85 8.63
C ILE A 45 2.11 7.96 8.01
N HIS A 46 2.57 9.22 8.04
CA HIS A 46 1.82 10.30 7.40
C HIS A 46 1.73 10.17 5.88
N ARG A 47 2.78 9.66 5.21
CA ARG A 47 2.75 9.36 3.77
C ARG A 47 1.77 8.22 3.48
N LYS A 48 1.85 7.14 4.26
CA LYS A 48 0.99 5.96 4.13
C LYS A 48 -0.47 6.28 4.41
N ASP A 49 -0.77 7.11 5.40
CA ASP A 49 -2.14 7.52 5.71
C ASP A 49 -2.75 8.34 4.57
N LYS A 50 -1.96 9.23 3.94
CA LYS A 50 -2.39 9.97 2.74
C LYS A 50 -2.61 9.06 1.54
N GLU A 51 -1.73 8.07 1.34
CA GLU A 51 -1.86 7.08 0.28
C GLU A 51 -3.10 6.21 0.49
N LEU A 52 -3.36 5.76 1.72
CA LEU A 52 -4.57 5.00 2.06
C LEU A 52 -5.84 5.82 1.88
N GLU A 53 -5.82 7.10 2.28
CA GLU A 53 -6.96 8.02 2.08
C GLU A 53 -7.23 8.24 0.58
N LEU A 54 -6.19 8.38 -0.24
CA LEU A 54 -6.31 8.49 -1.69
C LEU A 54 -6.86 7.19 -2.31
N ASP A 55 -6.37 6.03 -1.88
CA ASP A 55 -6.79 4.73 -2.41
C ASP A 55 -8.27 4.45 -2.13
N ASP A 56 -8.74 4.74 -0.92
CA ASP A 56 -10.17 4.61 -0.53
C ASP A 56 -11.06 5.55 -1.37
N LEU A 57 -10.59 6.77 -1.63
CA LEU A 57 -11.30 7.70 -2.52
C LEU A 57 -11.34 7.18 -3.96
N LEU A 58 -10.25 6.64 -4.49
CA LEU A 58 -10.18 6.07 -5.83
C LEU A 58 -11.04 4.81 -5.96
N GLU A 59 -11.06 3.94 -4.95
CA GLU A 59 -11.90 2.74 -4.90
C GLU A 59 -13.39 3.13 -4.90
N LYS A 60 -13.77 4.13 -4.11
CA LYS A 60 -15.13 4.68 -4.11
C LYS A 60 -15.53 5.28 -5.46
N ILE A 61 -14.62 5.97 -6.15
CA ILE A 61 -14.85 6.49 -7.52
C ILE A 61 -14.96 5.34 -8.52
N ASN A 62 -14.12 4.32 -8.40
CA ASN A 62 -14.13 3.16 -9.29
C ASN A 62 -15.45 2.39 -9.18
N ASP A 63 -15.96 2.21 -7.96
CA ASP A 63 -17.18 1.44 -7.71
C ASP A 63 -18.47 2.22 -8.00
N LYS A 64 -18.51 3.51 -7.66
CA LYS A 64 -19.74 4.31 -7.65
C LYS A 64 -19.69 5.58 -8.50
N GLY A 65 -18.55 5.85 -9.13
CA GLY A 65 -18.32 7.05 -9.94
C GLY A 65 -17.98 8.29 -9.12
N LEU A 66 -17.42 9.31 -9.78
CA LEU A 66 -16.94 10.56 -9.17
C LEU A 66 -18.02 11.37 -8.42
N GLN A 67 -19.30 11.16 -8.76
CA GLN A 67 -20.42 11.82 -8.08
C GLN A 67 -20.70 11.26 -6.69
N SER A 68 -20.18 10.08 -6.36
CA SER A 68 -20.34 9.44 -5.04
C SER A 68 -19.51 10.11 -3.94
N LEU A 69 -18.54 10.95 -4.31
CA LEU A 69 -17.75 11.73 -3.36
C LEU A 69 -18.54 12.94 -2.84
N SER A 70 -18.49 13.13 -1.53
CA SER A 70 -18.92 14.35 -0.86
C SER A 70 -18.04 15.54 -1.24
N LYS A 71 -18.52 16.77 -0.98
CA LYS A 71 -17.74 17.99 -1.24
C LYS A 71 -16.37 17.99 -0.54
N LYS A 72 -16.31 17.46 0.68
CA LYS A 72 -15.07 17.34 1.47
C LYS A 72 -14.12 16.32 0.85
N GLU A 73 -14.63 15.16 0.43
CA GLU A 73 -13.84 14.11 -0.23
C GLU A 73 -13.28 14.57 -1.58
N LYS A 74 -14.03 15.39 -2.33
CA LYS A 74 -13.54 15.99 -3.59
C LYS A 74 -12.39 16.97 -3.35
N GLN A 75 -12.51 17.87 -2.37
CA GLN A 75 -11.42 18.76 -2.00
C GLN A 75 -10.19 17.97 -1.53
N ARG A 76 -10.42 16.90 -0.77
CA ARG A 76 -9.35 16.04 -0.28
C ARG A 76 -8.64 15.27 -1.39
N LEU A 77 -9.39 14.77 -2.36
CA LEU A 77 -8.85 14.15 -3.57
C LEU A 77 -7.98 15.15 -4.35
N GLU A 78 -8.44 16.39 -4.53
CA GLU A 78 -7.65 17.44 -5.20
C GLU A 78 -6.35 17.74 -4.45
N GLU A 79 -6.42 17.89 -3.12
CA GLU A 79 -5.25 18.10 -2.23
C GLU A 79 -4.25 16.93 -2.26
N LEU A 80 -4.73 15.69 -2.41
CA LEU A 80 -3.90 14.49 -2.45
C LEU A 80 -3.37 14.17 -3.87
N SER A 81 -3.99 14.73 -4.92
CA SER A 81 -3.61 14.51 -6.32
C SER A 81 -2.56 15.50 -6.85
N GLN A 82 -2.29 16.59 -6.12
CA GLN A 82 -1.24 17.56 -6.43
C GLN A 82 0.14 17.09 -5.97
#